data_AF-A0A2G2H117-F1
#
_entry.id   AF-A0A2G2H117-F1
#
_cell.length_a   1.000
_cell.length_b   1.000
_cell.length_c   1.000
_cell.angle_alpha   90.00
_cell.angle_beta   90.00
_cell.angle_gamma   90.00
#
_symmetry.space_group_name_H-M   'P 1'
#
loop_
_entity.id
_entity.type
_entity.pdbx_description
1 polymer ?
#
loop_
_entity_poly.entity_id
_entity_poly.type
_entity_poly.pdbx_seq_one_letter_code
_entity_poly.pdbx_strand_id
1 'polypeptide(L)'
;MALPPALRMLFPALMLSPCLLLADSSIPQIEPHSSINTASLYQQSSTSSLAIIRQSQSHNANAIINQQHSHHSDANLHQTRSHHSGARISQDHTDGATGNVQQNQSPSSRADIEQSNGSNIDASIAQYGSGNDALIAQSHMDSRASIEQHSTLRDIEGSAATILQSAGNSSGKIIQFGVGNHATVHQF
;
A
#
# COMPACT_ATOMS: atom_id res chain seq x y z
N MET A 1 9.27 21.88 58.51
CA MET A 1 8.80 22.38 57.20
C MET A 1 9.67 21.73 56.14
N ALA A 2 9.19 20.64 55.55
CA ALA A 2 9.99 19.80 54.64
C ALA A 2 9.20 19.58 53.35
N LEU A 3 9.79 19.97 52.23
CA LEU A 3 9.28 19.70 50.87
C LEU A 3 9.29 18.19 50.59
N PRO A 4 8.31 17.64 49.87
CA PRO A 4 8.31 16.23 49.49
C PRO A 4 9.27 15.93 48.33
N PRO A 5 9.82 14.70 48.26
CA PRO A 5 10.86 14.30 47.33
C PRO A 5 10.34 14.12 45.90
N ALA A 6 11.03 14.77 44.96
CA ALA A 6 10.81 14.65 43.53
C ALA A 6 11.07 13.20 43.05
N LEU A 7 10.04 12.63 42.42
CA LEU A 7 10.04 11.34 41.75
C LEU A 7 11.00 11.41 40.54
N ARG A 8 12.21 10.88 40.71
CA ARG A 8 13.15 10.59 39.61
C ARG A 8 12.56 9.46 38.75
N MET A 9 11.80 9.79 37.71
CA MET A 9 11.56 8.87 36.60
C MET A 9 12.61 9.10 35.52
N LEU A 10 13.53 8.14 35.44
CA LEU A 10 14.43 7.94 34.32
C LEU A 10 13.58 7.48 33.12
N PHE A 11 13.23 8.38 32.20
CA PHE A 11 12.59 7.99 30.94
C PHE A 11 13.67 7.47 29.97
N PRO A 12 13.64 6.20 29.55
CA PRO A 12 14.37 5.81 28.35
C PRO A 12 13.71 6.51 27.15
N ALA A 13 14.51 7.19 26.35
CA ALA A 13 14.08 7.87 25.14
C ALA A 13 13.49 6.85 24.14
N LEU A 14 12.16 6.68 24.15
CA LEU A 14 11.44 6.07 23.05
C LEU A 14 11.45 7.07 21.89
N MET A 15 12.29 6.79 20.88
CA MET A 15 12.28 7.49 19.59
C MET A 15 10.96 7.18 18.87
N LEU A 16 9.91 7.96 19.14
CA LEU A 16 8.71 7.98 18.31
C LEU A 16 9.07 8.62 16.96
N SER A 17 9.00 7.83 15.89
CA SER A 17 9.07 8.35 14.51
C SER A 17 7.86 9.26 14.24
N PRO A 18 8.04 10.39 13.51
CA PRO A 18 6.97 11.34 13.27
C PRO A 18 5.92 10.74 12.33
N CYS A 19 4.70 10.57 12.84
CA CYS A 19 3.51 10.25 12.06
C CYS A 19 2.85 11.58 11.65
N LEU A 20 2.87 11.93 10.36
CA LEU A 20 2.20 13.13 9.85
C LEU A 20 0.78 12.75 9.41
N LEU A 21 -0.23 13.35 10.05
CA LEU A 21 -1.64 13.07 9.83
C LEU A 21 -2.36 14.33 9.32
N LEU A 22 -2.83 14.31 8.07
CA LEU A 22 -3.68 15.34 7.48
C LEU A 22 -4.89 14.63 6.86
N ALA A 23 -6.00 14.56 7.60
CA ALA A 23 -7.25 13.98 7.12
C ALA A 23 -8.41 14.93 7.42
N ASP A 24 -9.26 15.16 6.43
CA ASP A 24 -10.56 15.80 6.58
C ASP A 24 -11.64 14.73 6.42
N SER A 25 -12.36 14.43 7.51
CA SER A 25 -13.56 13.58 7.64
C SER A 25 -13.50 12.03 7.57
N SER A 26 -12.36 11.39 7.34
CA SER A 26 -12.21 9.91 7.39
C SER A 26 -11.29 9.46 8.52
N ILE A 27 -11.62 8.36 9.23
CA ILE A 27 -10.85 7.84 10.37
C ILE A 27 -9.61 7.12 9.85
N PRO A 28 -8.40 7.69 10.02
CA PRO A 28 -7.18 7.03 9.60
C PRO A 28 -6.72 6.07 10.70
N GLN A 29 -6.57 4.77 10.37
CA GLN A 29 -6.02 3.78 11.30
C GLN A 29 -4.61 3.38 10.84
N ILE A 30 -3.60 3.77 11.63
CA ILE A 30 -2.19 3.39 11.45
C ILE A 30 -1.78 2.57 12.68
N GLU A 31 -1.43 1.31 12.49
CA GLU A 31 -0.91 0.43 13.56
C GLU A 31 0.57 0.08 13.28
N PRO A 32 1.55 0.78 13.89
CA PRO A 32 2.97 0.46 13.75
C PRO A 32 3.45 -0.46 14.89
N HIS A 33 4.03 -1.62 14.55
CA HIS A 33 4.61 -2.56 15.52
C HIS A 33 6.09 -2.93 15.27
N SER A 34 6.93 -2.02 14.74
CA SER A 34 8.38 -2.26 14.60
C SER A 34 9.17 -0.99 14.30
N SER A 35 10.45 -0.95 14.69
CA SER A 35 11.35 0.19 14.51
C SER A 35 11.71 0.42 13.03
N ILE A 36 11.53 1.67 12.57
CA ILE A 36 11.82 2.24 11.23
C ILE A 36 10.84 1.85 10.09
N ASN A 37 9.56 1.60 10.38
CA ASN A 37 8.56 1.59 9.30
C ASN A 37 7.98 3.00 9.10
N THR A 38 7.75 3.38 7.85
CA THR A 38 7.05 4.62 7.49
C THR A 38 5.66 4.28 6.96
N ALA A 39 4.65 4.89 7.55
CA ALA A 39 3.29 4.89 7.06
C ALA A 39 2.90 6.35 6.79
N SER A 40 2.39 6.63 5.60
CA SER A 40 1.88 7.96 5.24
C SER A 40 0.52 7.81 4.60
N LEU A 41 -0.44 8.53 5.16
CA LEU A 41 -1.79 8.61 4.62
C LEU A 41 -2.11 10.07 4.37
N TYR A 42 -2.52 10.35 3.13
CA TYR A 42 -2.99 11.66 2.72
C TYR A 42 -4.37 11.52 2.09
N GLN A 43 -5.35 12.24 2.64
CA GLN A 43 -6.71 12.30 2.12
C GLN A 43 -7.10 13.77 1.96
N GLN A 44 -7.28 14.22 0.73
CA GLN A 44 -7.71 15.59 0.42
C GLN A 44 -8.98 15.57 -0.43
N SER A 45 -9.97 16.39 -0.07
CA SER A 45 -11.22 16.57 -0.81
C SER A 45 -11.91 15.25 -1.16
N SER A 46 -11.78 14.25 -0.29
CA SER A 46 -12.33 12.91 -0.47
C SER A 46 -13.49 12.70 0.49
N THR A 47 -14.58 12.07 0.05
CA THR A 47 -15.78 11.87 0.87
C THR A 47 -16.21 10.41 0.88
N SER A 48 -16.61 9.89 2.04
CA SER A 48 -17.03 8.49 2.19
C SER A 48 -15.95 7.49 1.74
N SER A 49 -14.69 7.88 1.81
CA SER A 49 -13.54 7.09 1.36
C SER A 49 -12.76 6.56 2.57
N LEU A 50 -12.39 5.28 2.55
CA LEU A 50 -11.64 4.63 3.61
C LEU A 50 -10.19 4.41 3.19
N ALA A 51 -9.25 4.65 4.11
CA ALA A 51 -7.86 4.33 3.88
C ALA A 51 -7.23 3.69 5.12
N ILE A 52 -6.63 2.50 4.93
CA ILE A 52 -6.07 1.70 6.02
C ILE A 52 -4.65 1.26 5.65
N ILE A 53 -3.72 1.51 6.56
CA ILE A 53 -2.35 1.00 6.49
C ILE A 53 -2.09 0.11 7.70
N ARG A 54 -1.71 -1.14 7.47
CA ARG A 54 -1.31 -2.09 8.51
C ARG A 54 0.09 -2.62 8.23
N GLN A 55 1.00 -2.45 9.19
CA GLN A 55 2.38 -2.93 9.09
C GLN A 55 2.71 -3.80 10.30
N SER A 56 2.90 -5.10 10.07
CA SER A 56 3.17 -6.08 11.12
C SER A 56 4.47 -6.81 10.89
N GLN A 57 5.36 -6.85 11.90
CA GLN A 57 6.63 -7.58 11.85
C GLN A 57 7.55 -7.21 10.66
N SER A 58 7.35 -6.05 10.03
CA SER A 58 8.16 -5.51 8.93
C SER A 58 9.24 -4.56 9.48
N HIS A 59 10.33 -4.34 8.74
CA HIS A 59 11.39 -3.39 9.11
C HIS A 59 11.82 -2.62 7.85
N ASN A 60 12.02 -1.31 7.97
CA ASN A 60 12.34 -0.46 6.82
C ASN A 60 11.31 -0.64 5.68
N ALA A 61 10.04 -0.78 6.05
CA ALA A 61 8.94 -0.88 5.09
C ALA A 61 8.27 0.49 4.95
N ASN A 62 7.99 0.87 3.71
CA ASN A 62 7.31 2.11 3.36
C ASN A 62 5.91 1.80 2.82
N ALA A 63 4.90 2.39 3.44
CA ALA A 63 3.50 2.28 3.04
C ALA A 63 2.92 3.67 2.82
N ILE A 64 2.42 3.94 1.62
CA ILE A 64 1.84 5.24 1.27
C ILE A 64 0.44 5.03 0.69
N ILE A 65 -0.54 5.75 1.23
CA ILE A 65 -1.84 5.90 0.61
C ILE A 65 -2.07 7.39 0.33
N ASN A 66 -2.44 7.69 -0.91
CA ASN A 66 -2.82 9.03 -1.35
C ASN A 66 -4.21 8.98 -1.99
N GLN A 67 -5.21 9.57 -1.35
CA GLN A 67 -6.56 9.74 -1.89
C GLN A 67 -6.85 11.23 -2.10
N GLN A 68 -7.04 11.64 -3.34
CA GLN A 68 -7.32 13.02 -3.72
C GLN A 68 -8.60 13.06 -4.53
N HIS A 69 -9.52 13.95 -4.19
CA HIS A 69 -10.77 14.16 -4.94
C HIS A 69 -11.52 12.85 -5.19
N SER A 70 -11.50 11.93 -4.20
CA SER A 70 -12.02 10.58 -4.37
C SER A 70 -13.26 10.35 -3.52
N HIS A 71 -14.31 9.81 -4.13
CA HIS A 71 -15.60 9.55 -3.50
C HIS A 71 -15.82 8.04 -3.37
N HIS A 72 -16.36 7.57 -2.25
CA HIS A 72 -16.66 6.15 -2.02
C HIS A 72 -15.49 5.20 -2.34
N SER A 73 -14.25 5.66 -2.12
CA SER A 73 -13.05 4.96 -2.57
C SER A 73 -12.29 4.37 -1.39
N ASP A 74 -11.92 3.09 -1.52
CA ASP A 74 -11.29 2.32 -0.47
C ASP A 74 -9.84 1.97 -0.85
N ALA A 75 -8.90 2.28 0.04
CA ALA A 75 -7.49 1.95 -0.12
C ALA A 75 -7.00 1.13 1.09
N ASN A 76 -6.58 -0.10 0.85
CA ASN A 76 -6.14 -1.01 1.89
C ASN A 76 -4.72 -1.51 1.60
N LEU A 77 -3.78 -1.19 2.48
CA LEU A 77 -2.38 -1.59 2.36
C LEU A 77 -1.97 -2.39 3.58
N HIS A 78 -1.53 -3.63 3.35
CA HIS A 78 -1.08 -4.54 4.39
C HIS A 78 0.31 -5.10 4.09
N GLN A 79 1.26 -4.83 4.97
CA GLN A 79 2.63 -5.35 4.92
C GLN A 79 2.93 -6.21 6.14
N THR A 80 3.03 -7.52 5.96
CA THR A 80 3.41 -8.48 7.02
C THR A 80 4.75 -9.13 6.71
N ARG A 81 5.75 -8.97 7.59
CA ARG A 81 7.11 -9.54 7.42
C ARG A 81 7.76 -9.16 6.07
N SER A 82 7.55 -7.93 5.62
CA SER A 82 8.00 -7.44 4.32
C SER A 82 9.09 -6.40 4.54
N HIS A 83 10.30 -6.85 4.83
CA HIS A 83 11.43 -5.95 5.13
C HIS A 83 11.92 -5.25 3.86
N HIS A 84 12.36 -3.98 3.97
CA HIS A 84 12.86 -3.22 2.82
C HIS A 84 11.87 -3.16 1.65
N SER A 85 10.56 -3.18 1.96
CA SER A 85 9.50 -3.22 0.96
C SER A 85 8.80 -1.87 0.82
N GLY A 86 8.29 -1.61 -0.38
CA GLY A 86 7.51 -0.42 -0.69
C GLY A 86 6.11 -0.81 -1.17
N ALA A 87 5.09 -0.12 -0.66
CA ALA A 87 3.74 -0.24 -1.18
C ALA A 87 3.10 1.15 -1.29
N ARG A 88 2.44 1.41 -2.42
CA ARG A 88 1.71 2.65 -2.67
C ARG A 88 0.33 2.36 -3.26
N ILE A 89 -0.67 3.07 -2.76
CA ILE A 89 -1.97 3.20 -3.41
C ILE A 89 -2.23 4.69 -3.64
N SER A 90 -2.48 5.06 -4.89
CA SER A 90 -2.84 6.42 -5.28
C SER A 90 -4.18 6.40 -6.00
N GLN A 91 -5.16 7.11 -5.44
CA GLN A 91 -6.48 7.31 -6.01
C GLN A 91 -6.69 8.80 -6.21
N ASP A 92 -6.80 9.26 -7.46
CA ASP A 92 -6.97 10.68 -7.79
C ASP A 92 -8.17 10.87 -8.73
N HIS A 93 -9.13 11.70 -8.33
CA HIS A 93 -10.38 11.93 -9.08
C HIS A 93 -11.09 10.61 -9.40
N THR A 94 -11.43 9.84 -8.36
CA THR A 94 -12.10 8.53 -8.52
C THR A 94 -13.45 8.49 -7.80
N ASP A 95 -14.38 7.66 -8.29
CA ASP A 95 -15.65 7.38 -7.62
C ASP A 95 -15.90 5.87 -7.57
N GLY A 96 -15.91 5.29 -6.37
CA GLY A 96 -16.01 3.84 -6.20
C GLY A 96 -14.72 3.09 -6.58
N ALA A 97 -13.54 3.66 -6.35
CA ALA A 97 -12.27 2.96 -6.60
C ALA A 97 -11.85 2.11 -5.40
N THR A 98 -11.49 0.86 -5.64
CA THR A 98 -10.91 -0.04 -4.64
C THR A 98 -9.46 -0.37 -5.00
N GLY A 99 -8.53 -0.01 -4.12
CA GLY A 99 -7.12 -0.41 -4.18
C GLY A 99 -6.76 -1.32 -3.02
N ASN A 100 -6.20 -2.49 -3.30
CA ASN A 100 -5.72 -3.42 -2.27
C ASN A 100 -4.28 -3.87 -2.55
N VAL A 101 -3.37 -3.64 -1.61
CA VAL A 101 -2.00 -4.15 -1.66
C VAL A 101 -1.76 -5.04 -0.46
N GLN A 102 -1.38 -6.29 -0.71
CA GLN A 102 -0.94 -7.24 0.30
C GLN A 102 0.48 -7.73 -0.01
N GLN A 103 1.43 -7.38 0.84
CA GLN A 103 2.78 -7.92 0.82
C GLN A 103 2.98 -8.79 2.06
N ASN A 104 3.02 -10.10 1.87
CA ASN A 104 3.17 -11.07 2.97
C ASN A 104 4.42 -11.91 2.77
N GLN A 105 5.36 -11.81 3.72
CA GLN A 105 6.70 -12.40 3.59
C GLN A 105 7.33 -11.97 2.26
N SER A 106 7.24 -10.68 1.95
CA SER A 106 7.66 -10.12 0.67
C SER A 106 8.81 -9.12 0.85
N PRO A 107 9.99 -9.56 1.31
CA PRO A 107 11.12 -8.66 1.48
C PRO A 107 11.55 -8.08 0.12
N SER A 108 12.09 -6.86 0.15
CA SER A 108 12.61 -6.18 -1.04
C SER A 108 11.63 -6.11 -2.21
N SER A 109 10.33 -6.11 -1.92
CA SER A 109 9.26 -6.09 -2.94
C SER A 109 8.62 -4.71 -3.05
N ARG A 110 8.12 -4.39 -4.24
CA ARG A 110 7.43 -3.14 -4.56
C ARG A 110 6.06 -3.44 -5.17
N ALA A 111 5.04 -2.75 -4.68
CA ALA A 111 3.68 -2.84 -5.19
C ALA A 111 3.05 -1.45 -5.30
N ASP A 112 2.72 -1.04 -6.51
CA ASP A 112 2.11 0.26 -6.80
C ASP A 112 0.75 0.09 -7.50
N ILE A 113 -0.29 0.69 -6.92
CA ILE A 113 -1.60 0.84 -7.53
C ILE A 113 -1.84 2.32 -7.83
N GLU A 114 -2.12 2.63 -9.08
CA GLU A 114 -2.48 3.96 -9.55
C GLU A 114 -3.87 3.91 -10.20
N GLN A 115 -4.81 4.65 -9.61
CA GLN A 115 -6.19 4.73 -10.05
C GLN A 115 -6.53 6.19 -10.26
N SER A 116 -6.85 6.59 -11.49
CA SER A 116 -7.11 7.99 -11.81
C SER A 116 -8.27 8.20 -12.77
N ASN A 117 -9.06 9.25 -12.58
CA ASN A 117 -10.15 9.64 -13.49
C ASN A 117 -11.11 8.48 -13.83
N GLY A 118 -11.35 7.59 -12.87
CA GLY A 118 -12.08 6.34 -13.08
C GLY A 118 -13.22 6.16 -12.09
N SER A 119 -14.23 5.41 -12.50
CA SER A 119 -15.35 5.02 -11.65
C SER A 119 -15.51 3.51 -11.63
N ASN A 120 -15.80 2.93 -10.47
CA ASN A 120 -15.91 1.48 -10.26
C ASN A 120 -14.68 0.72 -10.77
N ILE A 121 -13.50 1.14 -10.31
CA ILE A 121 -12.23 0.49 -10.66
C ILE A 121 -11.66 -0.28 -9.48
N ASP A 122 -11.36 -1.56 -9.72
CA ASP A 122 -10.82 -2.46 -8.70
C ASP A 122 -9.42 -2.91 -9.09
N ALA A 123 -8.46 -2.68 -8.20
CA ALA A 123 -7.08 -3.11 -8.36
C ALA A 123 -6.62 -3.88 -7.12
N SER A 124 -6.00 -5.04 -7.32
CA SER A 124 -5.40 -5.82 -6.23
C SER A 124 -4.01 -6.35 -6.58
N ILE A 125 -3.04 -6.11 -5.71
CA ILE A 125 -1.70 -6.70 -5.81
C ILE A 125 -1.45 -7.57 -4.58
N ALA A 126 -1.10 -8.83 -4.81
CA ALA A 126 -0.66 -9.76 -3.77
C ALA A 126 0.76 -10.27 -4.10
N GLN A 127 1.70 -10.05 -3.18
CA GLN A 127 3.08 -10.48 -3.35
C GLN A 127 3.52 -11.37 -2.19
N TYR A 128 4.16 -12.48 -2.57
CA TYR A 128 4.78 -13.46 -1.70
C TYR A 128 6.18 -13.77 -2.20
N GLY A 129 7.16 -13.84 -1.30
CA GLY A 129 8.55 -14.06 -1.68
C GLY A 129 9.29 -12.76 -2.00
N SER A 130 10.58 -12.90 -2.26
CA SER A 130 11.51 -11.77 -2.33
C SER A 130 11.56 -11.15 -3.73
N GLY A 131 11.82 -9.84 -3.79
CA GLY A 131 12.18 -9.14 -5.03
C GLY A 131 11.05 -8.93 -6.04
N ASN A 132 9.78 -9.07 -5.64
CA ASN A 132 8.65 -8.88 -6.55
C ASN A 132 8.41 -7.40 -6.86
N ASP A 133 8.13 -7.08 -8.12
CA ASP A 133 7.74 -5.74 -8.57
C ASP A 133 6.41 -5.81 -9.33
N ALA A 134 5.43 -5.01 -8.89
CA ALA A 134 4.09 -5.03 -9.44
C ALA A 134 3.54 -3.61 -9.60
N LEU A 135 2.97 -3.34 -10.77
CA LEU A 135 2.29 -2.09 -11.08
C LEU A 135 0.91 -2.39 -11.69
N ILE A 136 -0.13 -1.81 -11.11
CA ILE A 136 -1.45 -1.71 -11.74
C ILE A 136 -1.76 -0.23 -11.94
N ALA A 137 -1.96 0.20 -13.19
CA ALA A 137 -2.46 1.53 -13.51
C ALA A 137 -3.80 1.42 -14.25
N GLN A 138 -4.83 2.06 -13.69
CA GLN A 138 -6.17 2.11 -14.26
C GLN A 138 -6.62 3.55 -14.40
N SER A 139 -7.08 3.88 -15.60
CA SER A 139 -7.79 5.12 -15.90
C SER A 139 -8.99 4.78 -16.76
N HIS A 140 -10.19 5.23 -16.40
CA HIS A 140 -11.52 4.87 -16.96
C HIS A 140 -12.36 3.95 -16.08
N MET A 141 -13.53 3.53 -16.59
CA MET A 141 -14.62 2.99 -15.77
C MET A 141 -14.70 1.47 -15.82
N ASP A 142 -15.32 0.89 -14.78
CA ASP A 142 -15.72 -0.52 -14.71
C ASP A 142 -14.59 -1.51 -15.04
N SER A 143 -13.40 -1.27 -14.48
CA SER A 143 -12.19 -2.03 -14.81
C SER A 143 -11.65 -2.78 -13.60
N ARG A 144 -11.21 -4.02 -13.83
CA ARG A 144 -10.66 -4.89 -12.77
C ARG A 144 -9.28 -5.39 -13.14
N ALA A 145 -8.31 -5.20 -12.26
CA ALA A 145 -6.95 -5.66 -12.44
C ALA A 145 -6.46 -6.41 -11.19
N SER A 146 -5.77 -7.53 -11.41
CA SER A 146 -5.14 -8.28 -10.33
C SER A 146 -3.76 -8.79 -10.72
N ILE A 147 -2.80 -8.60 -9.83
CA ILE A 147 -1.46 -9.18 -9.93
C ILE A 147 -1.23 -10.04 -8.70
N GLU A 148 -0.83 -11.29 -8.92
CA GLU A 148 -0.43 -12.21 -7.88
C GLU A 148 0.96 -12.79 -8.22
N GLN A 149 1.94 -12.56 -7.35
CA GLN A 149 3.32 -12.99 -7.56
C GLN A 149 3.81 -13.86 -6.40
N HIS A 150 4.36 -15.01 -6.75
CA HIS A 150 4.92 -15.99 -5.83
C HIS A 150 6.36 -16.31 -6.24
N SER A 151 7.30 -15.56 -5.67
CA SER A 151 8.75 -15.81 -5.80
C SER A 151 9.26 -16.60 -4.59
N THR A 152 10.51 -17.07 -4.64
CA THR A 152 11.13 -17.70 -3.47
C THR A 152 11.57 -16.64 -2.46
N LEU A 153 11.81 -17.04 -1.20
CA LEU A 153 12.38 -16.13 -0.19
C LEU A 153 13.91 -15.98 -0.29
N ARG A 154 14.56 -16.75 -1.18
CA ARG A 154 16.04 -16.84 -1.23
C ARG A 154 16.65 -15.94 -2.30
N ASP A 155 15.85 -15.55 -3.28
CA ASP A 155 16.32 -14.84 -4.46
C ASP A 155 15.96 -13.35 -4.36
N ILE A 156 16.90 -12.47 -4.68
CA ILE A 156 16.61 -11.03 -4.86
C ILE A 156 16.01 -10.73 -6.24
N GLU A 157 16.08 -11.68 -7.17
CA GLU A 157 15.38 -11.62 -8.46
C GLU A 157 13.98 -12.22 -8.30
N GLY A 158 13.00 -11.38 -7.95
CA GLY A 158 11.60 -11.78 -7.97
C GLY A 158 11.01 -11.71 -9.38
N SER A 159 9.70 -11.58 -9.46
CA SER A 159 8.98 -11.41 -10.72
C SER A 159 8.55 -9.95 -10.92
N ALA A 160 8.45 -9.51 -12.18
CA ALA A 160 7.92 -8.21 -12.58
C ALA A 160 6.57 -8.36 -13.30
N ALA A 161 5.56 -7.62 -12.88
CA ALA A 161 4.23 -7.63 -13.48
C ALA A 161 3.68 -6.23 -13.65
N THR A 162 3.08 -5.97 -14.81
CA THR A 162 2.44 -4.68 -15.10
C THR A 162 1.08 -4.87 -15.77
N ILE A 163 0.04 -4.25 -15.22
CA ILE A 163 -1.26 -4.14 -15.87
C ILE A 163 -1.56 -2.66 -16.09
N LEU A 164 -1.72 -2.27 -17.36
CA LEU A 164 -2.19 -0.95 -17.76
C LEU A 164 -3.57 -1.09 -18.41
N GLN A 165 -4.58 -0.43 -17.85
CA GLN A 165 -5.93 -0.40 -18.39
C GLN A 165 -6.37 1.05 -18.58
N SER A 166 -6.43 1.46 -19.84
CA SER A 166 -6.95 2.77 -20.24
C SER A 166 -8.23 2.66 -21.07
N ALA A 167 -8.86 1.49 -21.10
CA ALA A 167 -10.18 1.30 -21.69
C ALA A 167 -11.18 1.01 -20.57
N GLY A 168 -12.43 1.44 -20.73
CA GLY A 168 -13.50 1.01 -19.84
C GLY A 168 -13.85 -0.47 -20.03
N ASN A 169 -14.45 -1.11 -19.03
CA ASN A 169 -14.82 -2.54 -19.07
C ASN A 169 -13.63 -3.49 -19.28
N SER A 170 -12.46 -3.12 -18.76
CA SER A 170 -11.22 -3.88 -18.91
C SER A 170 -11.06 -4.91 -17.77
N SER A 171 -10.56 -6.11 -18.09
CA SER A 171 -10.22 -7.12 -17.07
C SER A 171 -8.84 -7.72 -17.32
N GLY A 172 -7.92 -7.51 -16.37
CA GLY A 172 -6.54 -7.95 -16.43
C GLY A 172 -6.19 -8.82 -15.23
N LYS A 173 -5.56 -9.97 -15.49
CA LYS A 173 -5.03 -10.82 -14.43
C LYS A 173 -3.65 -11.33 -14.81
N ILE A 174 -2.69 -11.14 -13.90
CA ILE A 174 -1.36 -11.73 -13.99
C ILE A 174 -1.16 -12.60 -12.76
N ILE A 175 -0.75 -13.85 -12.98
CA ILE A 175 -0.30 -14.75 -11.92
C ILE A 175 1.08 -15.26 -12.31
N GLN A 176 2.08 -15.06 -11.46
CA GLN A 176 3.45 -15.50 -11.70
C GLN A 176 3.93 -16.38 -10.55
N PHE A 177 4.51 -17.53 -10.89
CA PHE A 177 5.18 -18.43 -9.96
C PHE A 177 6.63 -18.62 -10.39
N GLY A 178 7.56 -18.53 -9.44
CA GLY A 178 8.99 -18.64 -9.70
C GLY A 178 9.69 -17.29 -9.77
N VAL A 179 10.91 -17.29 -10.29
CA VAL A 179 11.83 -16.15 -10.29
C VAL A 179 12.07 -15.64 -11.70
N GLY A 180 12.25 -14.32 -11.86
CA GLY A 180 12.57 -13.69 -13.15
C GLY A 180 11.43 -13.69 -14.17
N ASN A 181 10.18 -13.92 -13.75
CA ASN A 181 9.05 -13.81 -14.66
C ASN A 181 8.76 -12.34 -14.98
N HIS A 182 8.46 -12.05 -16.25
CA HIS A 182 8.07 -10.71 -16.70
C HIS A 182 6.74 -10.83 -17.45
N ALA A 183 5.72 -10.10 -17.01
CA ALA A 183 4.40 -10.12 -17.65
C ALA A 183 3.83 -8.71 -17.74
N THR A 184 3.24 -8.41 -18.89
CA THR A 184 2.65 -7.10 -19.16
C THR A 184 1.32 -7.28 -19.87
N VAL A 185 0.27 -6.67 -19.34
CA VAL A 185 -1.06 -6.61 -19.95
C VAL A 185 -1.40 -5.16 -20.19
N HIS A 186 -1.62 -4.80 -21.45
CA HIS A 186 -2.14 -3.48 -21.83
C HIS A 186 -3.52 -3.65 -22.47
N GLN A 187 -4.51 -2.90 -22.01
CA GLN A 187 -5.87 -2.87 -22.55
C GLN A 187 -6.25 -1.41 -22.83
N PHE A 188 -6.48 -1.10 -24.11
CA PHE A 188 -6.79 0.22 -24.66
C PHE A 188 -8.15 0.23 -25.33
#